data_AF-A0A2V5MEA5-F1
#
_entry.id   AF-A0A2V5MEA5-F1
#
_cell.length_a   1.000
_cell.length_b   1.000
_cell.length_c   1.000
_cell.angle_alpha   90.00
_cell.angle_beta   90.00
_cell.angle_gamma   90.00
#
_symmetry.space_group_name_H-M   'P 1'
#
loop_
_entity.id
_entity.type
_entity.pdbx_description
1 polymer ?
#
loop_
_entity_poly.entity_id
_entity_poly.type
_entity_poly.pdbx_seq_one_letter_code
_entity_poly.pdbx_strand_id
1 'polypeptide(L)'
;LVHQPFVLFIAGGVFVAEALSVIIQTGWFKYTKRRYGVAQRVFLMAPLHHHFEKKGWYESQVVMRFYILCVLCGVLALSTLKIR
;
A
#
# COMPACT_ATOMS: atom_id res chain seq x y z
N LEU A 1 4.57 26.32 -0.56
CA LEU A 1 3.86 25.15 -1.14
C LEU A 1 4.64 23.83 -1.00
N VAL A 2 5.98 23.83 -1.03
CA VAL A 2 6.80 22.60 -1.19
C VAL A 2 7.20 21.88 0.14
N HIS A 3 7.04 22.51 1.31
CA HIS A 3 7.50 21.95 2.59
C HIS A 3 6.40 21.22 3.39
N GLN A 4 5.66 20.29 2.77
CA GLN A 4 4.65 19.48 3.48
C GLN A 4 4.78 17.99 3.13
N PRO A 5 5.80 17.29 3.67
CA PRO A 5 6.02 15.86 3.39
C PRO A 5 4.84 14.98 3.83
N PHE A 6 4.12 15.37 4.88
CA PHE A 6 2.92 14.66 5.34
C PHE A 6 1.78 14.67 4.31
N VAL A 7 1.58 15.79 3.60
CA VAL A 7 0.53 15.88 2.58
C VAL A 7 0.87 14.98 1.39
N LEU A 8 2.16 14.87 1.03
CA LEU A 8 2.62 13.94 -0.01
C LEU A 8 2.42 12.47 0.39
N PHE A 9 2.62 12.15 1.67
CA PHE A 9 2.37 10.79 2.19
C PHE A 9 0.87 10.43 2.11
N ILE A 10 -0.02 11.38 2.39
CA ILE A 10 -1.47 11.19 2.28
C ILE A 10 -1.89 11.11 0.81
N ALA A 11 -1.43 12.05 -0.04
CA ALA A 11 -1.75 12.09 -1.46
C ALA A 11 -1.26 10.84 -2.20
N GLY A 12 -0.05 10.36 -1.87
CA GLY A 12 0.53 9.13 -2.37
C GLY A 12 0.12 7.87 -1.59
N GLY A 13 -0.95 7.93 -0.79
CA GLY A 13 -1.30 6.88 0.18
C GLY A 13 -1.37 5.46 -0.39
N VAL A 14 -1.82 5.29 -1.64
CA VAL A 14 -1.83 3.99 -2.33
C VAL A 14 -0.41 3.49 -2.63
N PHE A 15 0.49 4.37 -3.12
CA PHE A 15 1.90 4.03 -3.36
C PHE A 15 2.62 3.70 -2.04
N VAL A 16 2.32 4.45 -0.99
CA VAL A 16 2.84 4.19 0.36
C VAL A 16 2.37 2.82 0.86
N ALA A 17 1.08 2.49 0.72
CA ALA A 17 0.53 1.20 1.12
C ALA A 17 1.19 0.04 0.35
N GLU A 18 1.40 0.22 -0.96
CA GLU A 18 2.11 -0.74 -1.81
C GLU A 18 3.53 -0.99 -1.32
N ALA A 19 4.30 0.07 -1.05
CA ALA A 19 5.66 -0.05 -0.52
C ALA A 19 5.70 -0.69 0.87
N LEU A 20 4.80 -0.28 1.77
CA LEU A 20 4.69 -0.85 3.12
C LEU A 20 4.36 -2.35 3.06
N SER A 21 3.52 -2.78 2.12
CA SER A 21 3.20 -4.20 1.96
C SER A 21 4.43 -5.05 1.66
N VAL A 22 5.35 -4.55 0.82
CA VAL A 22 6.61 -5.22 0.48
C VAL A 22 7.56 -5.22 1.66
N ILE A 23 7.67 -4.11 2.40
CA ILE A 23 8.51 -4.01 3.59
C ILE A 23 8.04 -5.01 4.67
N ILE A 24 6.73 -5.04 4.95
CA ILE A 24 6.13 -5.96 5.92
C ILE A 24 6.33 -7.41 5.46
N GLN A 25 6.01 -7.72 4.20
CA GLN A 25 6.12 -9.08 3.66
C GLN A 25 7.57 -9.59 3.73
N THR A 26 8.53 -8.81 3.26
CA THR A 26 9.95 -9.22 3.24
C THR A 26 10.55 -9.27 4.63
N GLY A 27 10.18 -8.33 5.51
CA GLY A 27 10.57 -8.34 6.92
C GLY A 27 10.06 -9.57 7.65
N TRP A 28 8.77 -9.88 7.52
CA TRP A 28 8.14 -11.05 8.14
C TRP A 28 8.70 -12.36 7.59
N PHE A 29 8.90 -12.46 6.28
CA PHE A 29 9.45 -13.66 5.65
C PHE A 29 10.87 -13.96 6.14
N LYS A 30 11.72 -12.92 6.28
CA LYS A 30 13.07 -13.05 6.83
C LYS A 30 13.05 -13.40 8.32
N TYR A 31 12.20 -12.74 9.10
CA TYR A 31 12.08 -12.97 10.55
C TYR A 31 11.62 -14.39 10.86
N THR A 32 10.53 -14.84 10.24
CA THR A 32 9.97 -16.18 10.49
C THR A 32 10.89 -17.29 10.01
N LYS A 33 11.57 -17.12 8.87
CA LYS A 33 12.59 -18.05 8.40
C LYS A 33 13.74 -18.19 9.40
N ARG A 34 14.20 -17.09 10.01
CA ARG A 34 15.28 -17.11 11.02
C ARG A 34 14.83 -17.70 12.36
N ARG A 35 13.58 -17.41 12.78
CA ARG A 35 13.08 -17.78 14.11
C ARG A 35 12.53 -19.21 14.18
N TYR A 36 11.80 -19.64 13.14
CA TYR A 36 11.05 -20.89 13.12
C TYR A 36 11.55 -21.86 12.03
N GLY A 37 12.57 -21.51 11.25
CA GLY A 37 13.07 -22.30 10.12
C GLY A 37 12.16 -22.31 8.88
N VAL A 38 10.89 -21.91 9.04
CA VAL A 38 9.90 -21.85 7.96
C VAL A 38 9.54 -20.39 7.68
N ALA A 39 9.61 -20.02 6.40
CA ALA A 39 9.27 -18.68 5.98
C ALA A 39 7.76 -18.54 5.81
N GLN A 40 7.14 -17.64 6.57
CA GLN A 40 5.72 -17.37 6.52
C GLN A 40 5.45 -16.06 5.77
N ARG A 41 4.27 -15.96 5.18
CA ARG A 41 3.82 -14.80 4.39
C ARG A 41 2.63 -14.13 5.07
N VAL A 42 2.61 -12.80 5.13
CA VAL A 42 1.48 -12.03 5.68
C VAL A 42 0.41 -11.85 4.60
N PHE A 43 0.85 -11.45 3.41
CA PHE A 43 0.01 -11.36 2.22
C PHE A 43 0.25 -12.58 1.32
N LEU A 44 -0.78 -13.03 0.61
CA LEU A 44 -0.67 -14.07 -0.43
C LEU A 44 0.49 -13.81 -1.41
N MET A 45 0.63 -12.55 -1.83
CA MET A 45 1.73 -12.00 -2.62
C MET A 45 1.90 -10.53 -2.27
N ALA A 46 3.12 -10.01 -2.32
CA ALA A 46 3.37 -8.58 -2.29
C ALA A 46 3.98 -8.19 -3.65
N PRO A 47 3.62 -7.04 -4.24
CA PRO A 47 2.86 -5.93 -3.65
C PRO A 47 1.33 -6.18 -3.53
N LEU A 48 0.57 -5.23 -2.97
CA LEU A 48 -0.86 -5.37 -2.64
C LEU A 48 -1.74 -5.68 -3.86
N HIS A 49 -1.50 -5.10 -5.03
CA HIS A 49 -2.31 -5.42 -6.22
C HIS A 49 -2.26 -6.92 -6.56
N HIS A 50 -1.08 -7.55 -6.51
CA HIS A 50 -0.95 -9.00 -6.72
C HIS A 50 -1.60 -9.83 -5.62
N HIS A 51 -1.71 -9.32 -4.39
CA HIS A 51 -2.50 -9.97 -3.35
C HIS A 51 -3.97 -10.11 -3.77
N PHE A 52 -4.55 -9.05 -4.35
CA PHE A 52 -5.94 -9.07 -4.81
C PHE A 52 -6.13 -9.92 -6.07
N GLU A 53 -5.19 -9.91 -7.00
CA GLU A 53 -5.20 -10.81 -8.16
C GLU A 53 -5.19 -12.28 -7.72
N LYS A 54 -4.33 -12.63 -6.74
CA LYS A 54 -4.30 -13.99 -6.16
C LYS A 54 -5.57 -14.37 -5.41
N LYS A 55 -6.36 -13.38 -4.98
CA LYS A 55 -7.69 -13.58 -4.39
C LYS A 55 -8.78 -13.79 -5.45
N GLY A 56 -8.43 -13.73 -6.75
CA GLY A 56 -9.32 -13.95 -7.88
C GLY A 56 -9.90 -12.68 -8.50
N TRP A 57 -9.34 -11.50 -8.20
CA TRP A 57 -9.77 -10.27 -8.85
C TRP A 57 -9.11 -10.13 -10.22
N TYR A 58 -9.84 -9.58 -11.18
CA TYR A 58 -9.26 -9.21 -12.47
C TYR A 58 -8.36 -7.99 -12.32
N GLU A 59 -7.27 -7.91 -13.09
CA GLU A 59 -6.33 -6.79 -13.05
C GLU A 59 -7.05 -5.43 -13.21
N SER A 60 -7.95 -5.33 -14.19
CA SER A 60 -8.76 -4.12 -14.41
C SER A 60 -9.62 -3.74 -13.19
N GLN A 61 -10.16 -4.72 -12.48
CA GLN A 61 -10.93 -4.51 -11.25
C GLN A 61 -10.05 -3.95 -10.12
N VAL A 62 -8.82 -4.47 -9.98
CA VAL A 62 -7.85 -3.99 -8.99
C VAL A 62 -7.43 -2.55 -9.32
N VAL A 63 -7.03 -2.30 -10.58
CA VAL A 63 -6.61 -0.97 -11.05
C VAL A 63 -7.70 0.07 -10.82
N MET A 64 -8.95 -0.22 -11.19
CA MET A 64 -10.06 0.72 -11.01
C MET A 64 -10.33 1.03 -9.54
N ARG A 65 -10.25 0.03 -8.65
CA ARG A 65 -10.41 0.23 -7.20
C ARG A 65 -9.27 1.05 -6.61
N PHE A 66 -8.04 0.83 -7.08
CA PHE A 66 -6.88 1.59 -6.66
C PHE A 66 -6.96 3.05 -7.14
N TYR A 67 -7.49 3.31 -8.33
CA TYR A 67 -7.77 4.68 -8.79
C TYR A 67 -8.80 5.40 -7.91
N ILE A 68 -9.89 4.72 -7.54
CA ILE A 68 -10.86 5.29 -6.60
C ILE A 68 -10.18 5.65 -5.27
N LEU A 69 -9.34 4.78 -4.73
CA LEU A 69 -8.57 5.05 -3.52
C LEU A 69 -7.58 6.21 -3.70
N CYS A 70 -6.87 6.29 -4.83
CA CYS A 70 -5.98 7.42 -5.15
C CYS A 70 -6.73 8.75 -5.16
N VAL A 71 -7.92 8.80 -5.77
CA VAL A 71 -8.75 10.02 -5.79
C VAL A 71 -9.19 10.39 -4.37
N LEU A 72 -9.65 9.42 -3.57
CA LEU A 72 -10.03 9.67 -2.16
C LEU A 72 -8.85 10.20 -1.34
N CYS A 73 -7.67 9.58 -1.46
CA CYS A 73 -6.44 10.06 -0.85
C CYS A 73 -6.08 11.48 -1.29
N GLY A 74 -6.26 11.79 -2.59
CA GLY A 74 -6.05 13.13 -3.13
C GLY A 74 -7.00 14.17 -2.55
N VAL A 75 -8.29 13.86 -2.44
CA VAL A 75 -9.29 14.75 -1.81
C VAL A 75 -8.98 14.98 -0.34
N LEU A 76 -8.58 13.94 0.40
CA LEU A 76 -8.15 14.05 1.79
C LEU A 76 -6.87 14.89 1.94
N ALA A 77 -5.90 14.72 1.05
CA ALA A 77 -4.70 15.55 1.04
C ALA A 77 -5.06 17.04 0.80
N LEU A 78 -5.96 17.32 -0.14
CA LEU A 78 -6.44 18.68 -0.41
C LEU A 78 -7.24 19.28 0.75
N SER A 79 -8.03 18.48 1.47
CA SER A 79 -8.76 18.98 2.64
C SER A 79 -7.81 19.36 3.79
N THR A 80 -6.74 18.59 4.00
CA THR A 80 -5.72 18.93 5.01
C THR A 80 -4.93 20.20 4.68
N LEU A 81 -4.80 20.58 3.41
CA LEU A 81 -4.15 21.82 2.98
C LEU A 81 -4.93 23.08 3.38
N LYS A 82 -6.25 22.98 3.55
CA LYS A 82 -7.11 24.10 4.00
C LYS A 82 -7.15 24.28 5.52
N ILE A 83 -6.47 23.43 6.29
CA ILE A 83 -6.28 23.62 7.73
C ILE A 83 -5.12 24.61 7.91
N ARG A 84 -5.39 25.89 7.59
CA ARG A 84 -4.57 27.06 7.90
C ARG A 84 -5.45 28.31 7.88
#